data_AF-A0A838EFP4-F1
#
_entry.id   AF-A0A838EFP4-F1
#
_cell.length_a   1.000
_cell.length_b   1.000
_cell.length_c   1.000
_cell.angle_alpha   90.00
_cell.angle_beta   90.00
_cell.angle_gamma   90.00
#
_symmetry.space_group_name_H-M   'P 1'
#
loop_
_entity.id
_entity.type
_entity.pdbx_description
1 polymer ?
#
loop_
_entity_poly.entity_id
_entity_poly.type
_entity_poly.pdbx_seq_one_letter_code
_entity_poly.pdbx_strand_id
1 'polypeptide(L)'
;MTSSLYSHVQGDEQAPLRSSPVPHTATLFQGAFWESRLQSLREQTLPAIYRHMQQDGHFTAFREDWYAGMRPIPYVFWESDISKWIEAASYSLATHPDAQLEALVDEAISFLLTLQQPDGYLNLWFTQVEPEKRWTNLRDYHELYCAGHLIEAAVAHFQATGKRKLIDAVCHYADYIDATFGVEEGKRRGYCGHEEIELALIKLYHVTHEQRYLRLSQYFVEARGKRPPHYFDVEAEQRGEKLADFWASTYEYNQSHMPIREQHEMVGHAVRAMYLFSAVAELARELNDESLYETCQDIWEHLNSRRLYITGGAGSSEGNEGFTSDYDLPNSSAYAETCAAIGLVMWSQRLLQLDADHRYADVMEQALYNGVLSGASHDGTSFFYVNPLESYGTHHRQLWFKCACCPPNI
;
A
#
# COMPACT_ATOMS: atom_id res chain seq x y z
N MET A 1 -35.52 47.47 -13.04
CA MET A 1 -34.17 47.32 -13.63
C MET A 1 -33.26 46.76 -12.56
N THR A 2 -33.07 45.44 -12.56
CA THR A 2 -32.01 44.79 -11.78
C THR A 2 -31.61 43.54 -12.56
N SER A 3 -30.48 43.66 -13.23
CA SER A 3 -29.85 42.64 -14.07
C SER A 3 -29.29 41.53 -13.18
N SER A 4 -29.69 40.29 -13.44
CA SER A 4 -29.02 39.09 -12.97
C SER A 4 -27.74 38.89 -13.80
N LEU A 5 -26.59 38.85 -13.14
CA LEU A 5 -25.33 38.40 -13.73
C LEU A 5 -25.11 36.96 -13.27
N TYR A 6 -25.60 36.00 -14.06
CA TYR A 6 -25.03 34.67 -14.07
C TYR A 6 -23.73 34.76 -14.86
N SER A 7 -22.59 34.73 -14.17
CA SER A 7 -21.31 34.46 -14.80
C SER A 7 -21.29 33.01 -15.25
N HIS A 8 -21.43 32.77 -16.55
CA HIS A 8 -21.02 31.51 -17.16
C HIS A 8 -19.52 31.35 -16.92
N VAL A 9 -19.16 30.47 -15.98
CA VAL A 9 -17.84 29.85 -15.97
C VAL A 9 -17.84 28.91 -17.17
N GLN A 10 -17.14 29.29 -18.24
CA GLN A 10 -16.77 28.34 -19.28
C GLN A 10 -15.85 27.32 -18.62
N GLY A 11 -16.38 26.13 -18.33
CA GLY A 11 -15.55 24.98 -18.01
C GLY A 11 -14.70 24.65 -19.23
N ASP A 12 -13.43 24.41 -19.00
CA ASP A 12 -12.49 23.96 -20.03
C ASP A 12 -13.00 22.62 -20.58
N GLU A 13 -13.38 22.56 -21.86
CA GLU A 13 -13.93 21.35 -22.51
C GLU A 13 -12.92 20.20 -22.62
N GLN A 14 -11.69 20.38 -22.11
CA GLN A 14 -10.61 19.40 -22.11
C GLN A 14 -10.15 18.94 -20.73
N ALA A 15 -10.68 19.50 -19.62
CA ALA A 15 -10.32 19.00 -18.31
C ALA A 15 -11.03 17.65 -18.05
N PRO A 16 -10.31 16.58 -17.67
CA PRO A 16 -10.92 15.28 -17.46
C PRO A 16 -12.01 15.36 -16.37
N LEU A 17 -13.10 14.63 -16.59
CA LEU A 17 -14.24 14.61 -15.67
C LEU A 17 -13.80 13.94 -14.37
N ARG A 18 -13.43 14.75 -13.38
CA ARG A 18 -13.05 14.26 -12.06
C ARG A 18 -14.27 13.78 -11.31
N SER A 19 -14.27 12.52 -10.92
CA SER A 19 -15.32 11.93 -10.10
C SER A 19 -14.91 11.88 -8.63
N SER A 20 -15.91 11.93 -7.75
CA SER A 20 -15.72 11.68 -6.32
C SER A 20 -16.26 10.30 -5.98
N PRO A 21 -15.55 9.50 -5.17
CA PRO A 21 -16.03 8.18 -4.80
C PRO A 21 -17.27 8.30 -3.91
N VAL A 22 -18.23 7.40 -4.11
CA VAL A 22 -19.30 7.18 -3.14
C VAL A 22 -18.71 6.36 -1.99
N PRO A 23 -18.81 6.83 -0.73
CA PRO A 23 -18.21 6.11 0.39
C PRO A 23 -18.87 4.75 0.60
N HIS A 24 -18.10 3.77 1.05
CA HIS A 24 -18.59 2.41 1.29
C HIS A 24 -19.72 2.39 2.33
N THR A 25 -19.72 3.31 3.30
CA THR A 25 -20.80 3.48 4.30
C THR A 25 -22.13 3.94 3.72
N ALA A 26 -22.13 4.50 2.51
CA ALA A 26 -23.34 4.89 1.78
C ALA A 26 -23.81 3.80 0.78
N THR A 27 -23.11 2.66 0.72
CA THR A 27 -23.40 1.58 -0.24
C THR A 27 -23.78 0.31 0.51
N LEU A 28 -24.91 -0.28 0.14
CA LEU A 28 -25.34 -1.58 0.68
C LEU A 28 -25.27 -2.62 -0.43
N PHE A 29 -24.51 -3.68 -0.22
CA PHE A 29 -24.52 -4.83 -1.11
C PHE A 29 -25.74 -5.70 -0.77
N GLN A 30 -26.76 -5.66 -1.64
CA GLN A 30 -27.93 -6.51 -1.55
C GLN A 30 -27.81 -7.67 -2.55
N GLY A 31 -27.76 -8.90 -2.06
CA GLY A 31 -27.76 -10.10 -2.91
C GLY A 31 -26.57 -11.02 -2.67
N ALA A 32 -26.64 -12.23 -3.22
CA ALA A 32 -25.89 -13.38 -2.69
C ALA A 32 -24.35 -13.27 -2.77
N PHE A 33 -23.77 -12.66 -3.81
CA PHE A 33 -22.33 -12.79 -4.05
C PHE A 33 -21.48 -11.99 -3.06
N TRP A 34 -21.48 -10.65 -3.15
CA TRP A 34 -20.65 -9.79 -2.29
C TRP A 34 -21.12 -9.74 -0.84
N GLU A 35 -22.43 -9.84 -0.60
CA GLU A 35 -22.97 -9.92 0.76
C GLU A 35 -22.41 -11.12 1.53
N SER A 36 -22.38 -12.31 0.90
CA SER A 36 -21.79 -13.51 1.52
C SER A 36 -20.28 -13.38 1.78
N ARG A 37 -19.56 -12.69 0.89
CA ARG A 37 -18.11 -12.49 1.00
C ARG A 37 -17.78 -11.56 2.15
N LEU A 38 -18.46 -10.43 2.24
CA LEU A 38 -18.30 -9.46 3.33
C LEU A 38 -18.74 -10.06 4.67
N GLN A 39 -19.80 -10.88 4.68
CA GLN A 39 -20.18 -11.63 5.87
C GLN A 39 -19.08 -12.60 6.31
N SER A 40 -18.54 -13.41 5.39
CA SER A 40 -17.43 -14.32 5.68
C SER A 40 -16.19 -13.58 6.17
N LEU A 41 -15.89 -12.42 5.57
CA LEU A 41 -14.76 -11.59 5.99
C LEU A 41 -14.91 -11.16 7.46
N ARG A 42 -16.08 -10.60 7.81
CA ARG A 42 -16.38 -10.17 9.17
C ARG A 42 -16.38 -11.31 10.17
N GLU A 43 -17.04 -12.41 9.85
CA GLU A 43 -17.34 -13.49 10.81
C GLU A 43 -16.24 -14.56 10.90
N GLN A 44 -15.42 -14.72 9.86
CA GLN A 44 -14.40 -15.78 9.78
C GLN A 44 -13.01 -15.21 9.55
N THR A 45 -12.82 -14.37 8.53
CA THR A 45 -11.49 -13.88 8.12
C THR A 45 -10.84 -12.99 9.18
N LEU A 46 -11.51 -11.92 9.62
CA LEU A 46 -10.95 -11.01 10.63
C LEU A 46 -10.57 -11.75 11.93
N PRO A 47 -11.42 -12.63 12.51
CA PRO A 47 -11.03 -13.42 13.67
C PRO A 47 -9.94 -14.46 13.40
N ALA A 48 -9.88 -15.05 12.20
CA ALA A 48 -8.83 -16.00 11.83
C ALA A 48 -7.46 -15.32 11.74
N ILE A 49 -7.38 -14.18 11.04
CA ILE A 49 -6.16 -13.38 10.90
C ILE A 49 -5.65 -12.93 12.27
N TYR A 50 -6.54 -12.39 13.12
CA TYR A 50 -6.14 -11.96 14.48
C TYR A 50 -5.57 -13.12 15.30
N ARG A 51 -6.22 -14.30 15.26
CA ARG A 51 -5.71 -15.50 15.95
C ARG A 51 -4.36 -15.96 15.41
N HIS A 52 -4.13 -15.89 14.10
CA HIS A 52 -2.84 -16.25 13.52
C HIS A 52 -1.75 -15.27 13.95
N MET A 53 -2.00 -13.96 13.93
CA MET A 53 -1.06 -12.97 14.47
C MET A 53 -0.74 -13.20 15.96
N GLN A 54 -1.73 -13.60 16.76
CA GLN A 54 -1.49 -13.99 18.16
C GLN A 54 -0.61 -15.24 18.28
N GLN A 55 -0.85 -16.27 17.45
CA GLN A 55 -0.10 -17.53 17.47
C GLN A 55 1.34 -17.37 17.00
N ASP A 56 1.56 -16.57 15.94
CA ASP A 56 2.88 -16.25 15.40
C ASP A 56 3.64 -15.24 16.26
N GLY A 57 2.95 -14.64 17.24
CA GLY A 57 3.52 -13.77 18.24
C GLY A 57 3.77 -12.35 17.76
N HIS A 58 3.01 -11.86 16.76
CA HIS A 58 3.06 -10.45 16.32
C HIS A 58 2.94 -9.49 17.49
N PHE A 59 2.04 -9.76 18.45
CA PHE A 59 1.87 -8.92 19.65
C PHE A 59 2.92 -9.15 20.75
N THR A 60 3.73 -10.21 20.65
CA THR A 60 4.70 -10.60 21.69
C THR A 60 5.85 -9.61 21.78
N ALA A 61 6.29 -9.09 20.64
CA ALA A 61 7.43 -8.19 20.54
C ALA A 61 7.13 -6.73 20.94
N PHE A 62 5.86 -6.41 21.21
CA PHE A 62 5.41 -5.10 21.71
C PHE A 62 5.34 -5.03 23.24
N ARG A 63 5.61 -6.14 23.93
CA ARG A 63 5.58 -6.21 25.40
C ARG A 63 6.88 -5.64 25.98
N GLU A 64 6.77 -4.94 27.11
CA GLU A 64 7.91 -4.30 27.79
C GLU A 64 9.02 -5.28 28.22
N ASP A 65 8.68 -6.55 28.44
CA ASP A 65 9.61 -7.60 28.85
C ASP A 65 10.31 -8.30 27.67
N TRP A 66 9.98 -7.94 26.43
CA TRP A 66 10.63 -8.47 25.24
C TRP A 66 12.00 -7.81 25.01
N TYR A 67 12.98 -8.57 24.51
CA TYR A 67 14.29 -8.05 24.10
C TYR A 67 14.82 -8.77 22.86
N ALA A 68 15.73 -8.09 22.14
CA ALA A 68 16.37 -8.61 20.94
C ALA A 68 16.98 -10.02 21.16
N GLY A 69 16.55 -10.99 20.36
CA GLY A 69 16.97 -12.39 20.46
C GLY A 69 15.95 -13.33 21.11
N MET A 70 14.88 -12.81 21.71
CA MET A 70 13.74 -13.63 22.13
C MET A 70 12.96 -14.16 20.93
N ARG A 71 12.37 -15.36 21.09
CA ARG A 71 11.45 -15.93 20.09
C ARG A 71 9.99 -15.53 20.41
N PRO A 72 9.15 -15.33 19.38
CA PRO A 72 9.52 -15.37 17.97
C PRO A 72 10.27 -14.09 17.57
N ILE A 73 11.20 -14.21 16.61
CA ILE A 73 11.97 -13.07 16.11
C ILE A 73 11.08 -12.35 15.09
N PRO A 74 10.80 -11.05 15.28
CA PRO A 74 10.00 -10.30 14.33
C PRO A 74 10.54 -10.33 12.92
N TYR A 75 9.64 -10.20 11.93
CA TYR A 75 10.06 -9.78 10.60
C TYR A 75 10.11 -8.25 10.57
N VAL A 76 10.99 -7.66 9.75
CA VAL A 76 11.25 -6.20 9.72
C VAL A 76 9.99 -5.37 9.45
N PHE A 77 8.95 -5.96 8.85
CA PHE A 77 7.68 -5.31 8.53
C PHE A 77 6.43 -5.94 9.18
N TRP A 78 6.57 -6.72 10.25
CA TRP A 78 5.42 -7.36 10.92
C TRP A 78 4.32 -6.40 11.41
N GLU A 79 4.69 -5.16 11.75
CA GLU A 79 3.70 -4.16 12.17
C GLU A 79 2.72 -3.79 11.06
N SER A 80 3.09 -3.98 9.79
CA SER A 80 2.18 -3.76 8.66
C SER A 80 1.04 -4.79 8.64
N ASP A 81 1.25 -6.01 9.13
CA ASP A 81 0.19 -7.03 9.20
C ASP A 81 -0.88 -6.60 10.23
N ILE A 82 -0.45 -6.09 11.38
CA ILE A 82 -1.34 -5.53 12.41
C ILE A 82 -2.07 -4.31 11.88
N SER A 83 -1.36 -3.42 11.19
CA SER A 83 -1.92 -2.18 10.64
C SER A 83 -3.01 -2.47 9.60
N LYS A 84 -2.74 -3.34 8.63
CA LYS A 84 -3.74 -3.75 7.62
C LYS A 84 -4.95 -4.45 8.25
N TRP A 85 -4.74 -5.27 9.28
CA TRP A 85 -5.86 -5.87 10.03
C TRP A 85 -6.71 -4.80 10.75
N ILE A 86 -6.10 -3.78 11.36
CA ILE A 86 -6.82 -2.64 11.95
C ILE A 86 -7.61 -1.89 10.87
N GLU A 87 -7.03 -1.68 9.69
CA GLU A 87 -7.70 -1.04 8.56
C GLU A 87 -8.95 -1.82 8.13
N ALA A 88 -8.81 -3.11 7.85
CA ALA A 88 -9.91 -3.99 7.43
C ALA A 88 -11.01 -4.10 8.51
N ALA A 89 -10.61 -4.27 9.78
CA ALA A 89 -11.55 -4.28 10.89
C ALA A 89 -12.29 -2.93 11.03
N SER A 90 -11.61 -1.81 10.79
CA SER A 90 -12.25 -0.49 10.83
C SER A 90 -13.28 -0.30 9.71
N TYR A 91 -13.00 -0.77 8.49
CA TYR A 91 -14.01 -0.77 7.42
C TYR A 91 -15.23 -1.64 7.78
N SER A 92 -15.03 -2.78 8.43
CA SER A 92 -16.14 -3.59 8.94
C SER A 92 -16.95 -2.83 10.00
N LEU A 93 -16.30 -2.21 10.99
CA LEU A 93 -16.95 -1.45 12.06
C LEU A 93 -17.77 -0.25 11.53
N ALA A 94 -17.31 0.39 10.45
CA ALA A 94 -18.00 1.53 9.83
C ALA A 94 -19.38 1.17 9.27
N THR A 95 -19.61 -0.09 8.90
CA THR A 95 -20.87 -0.58 8.33
C THR A 95 -21.62 -1.53 9.27
N HIS A 96 -20.91 -2.22 10.16
CA HIS A 96 -21.41 -3.22 11.08
C HIS A 96 -20.75 -3.05 12.45
N PRO A 97 -21.30 -2.19 13.33
CA PRO A 97 -20.77 -1.99 14.67
C PRO A 97 -20.73 -3.32 15.46
N ASP A 98 -19.57 -3.63 16.03
CA ASP A 98 -19.32 -4.83 16.83
C ASP A 98 -18.38 -4.50 17.98
N ALA A 99 -18.92 -4.49 19.20
CA ALA A 99 -18.17 -4.10 20.40
C ALA A 99 -17.01 -5.05 20.72
N GLN A 100 -17.07 -6.33 20.31
CA GLN A 100 -15.98 -7.28 20.52
C GLN A 100 -14.83 -6.99 19.53
N LEU A 101 -15.16 -6.80 18.25
CA LEU A 101 -14.17 -6.42 17.24
C LEU A 101 -13.53 -5.08 17.57
N GLU A 102 -14.33 -4.09 17.99
CA GLU A 102 -13.83 -2.77 18.40
C GLU A 102 -12.85 -2.87 19.58
N ALA A 103 -13.12 -3.73 20.57
CA ALA A 103 -12.20 -3.97 21.68
C ALA A 103 -10.87 -4.60 21.23
N LEU A 104 -10.89 -5.53 20.27
CA LEU A 104 -9.68 -6.11 19.69
C LEU A 104 -8.88 -5.08 18.89
N VAL A 105 -9.56 -4.19 18.16
CA VAL A 105 -8.91 -3.07 17.46
C VAL A 105 -8.26 -2.11 18.45
N ASP A 106 -8.97 -1.70 19.51
CA ASP A 106 -8.43 -0.84 20.56
C ASP A 106 -7.21 -1.48 21.26
N GLU A 107 -7.24 -2.80 21.46
CA GLU A 107 -6.13 -3.59 21.99
C GLU A 107 -4.92 -3.56 21.04
N ALA A 108 -5.11 -3.89 19.75
CA ALA A 108 -4.06 -3.86 18.74
C ALA A 108 -3.43 -2.46 18.58
N ILE A 109 -4.25 -1.40 18.56
CA ILE A 109 -3.78 -0.01 18.57
C ILE A 109 -2.95 0.27 19.81
N SER A 110 -3.40 -0.19 20.98
CA SER A 110 -2.67 0.02 22.22
C SER A 110 -1.30 -0.68 22.22
N PHE A 111 -1.19 -1.87 21.61
CA PHE A 111 0.09 -2.56 21.43
C PHE A 111 1.04 -1.78 20.53
N LEU A 112 0.60 -1.29 19.37
CA LEU A 112 1.45 -0.50 18.48
C LEU A 112 2.00 0.73 19.20
N LEU A 113 1.14 1.44 19.93
CA LEU A 113 1.50 2.70 20.57
C LEU A 113 2.42 2.56 21.79
N THR A 114 2.67 1.35 22.32
CA THR A 114 3.68 1.17 23.38
C THR A 114 5.10 1.47 22.89
N LEU A 115 5.33 1.40 21.57
CA LEU A 115 6.64 1.61 20.96
C LEU A 115 6.85 3.04 20.47
N GLN A 116 5.82 3.89 20.49
CA GLN A 116 5.95 5.24 19.99
C GLN A 116 6.96 6.02 20.84
N GLN A 117 7.98 6.55 20.16
CA GLN A 117 9.08 7.26 20.79
C GLN A 117 8.71 8.75 21.01
N PRO A 118 9.41 9.46 21.92
CA PRO A 118 9.09 10.86 22.22
C PRO A 118 9.18 11.82 21.03
N ASP A 119 9.97 11.48 20.01
CA ASP A 119 10.12 12.25 18.76
C ASP A 119 9.04 11.93 17.72
N GLY A 120 8.13 11.00 18.02
CA GLY A 120 7.05 10.55 17.13
C GLY A 120 7.37 9.27 16.38
N TYR A 121 8.62 8.81 16.36
CA TYR A 121 9.03 7.59 15.65
C TYR A 121 8.27 6.36 16.14
N LEU A 122 7.73 5.57 15.20
CA LEU A 122 6.95 4.37 15.51
C LEU A 122 7.28 3.27 14.49
N ASN A 123 8.10 2.32 14.93
CA ASN A 123 8.46 1.12 14.19
C ASN A 123 8.89 0.02 15.17
N LEU A 124 8.41 -1.21 15.01
CA LEU A 124 8.78 -2.33 15.88
C LEU A 124 10.27 -2.66 15.82
N TRP A 125 10.79 -2.92 14.63
CA TRP A 125 12.14 -3.47 14.42
C TRP A 125 13.23 -2.51 14.92
N PHE A 126 13.16 -1.24 14.55
CA PHE A 126 14.16 -0.23 14.92
C PHE A 126 13.82 0.51 16.24
N THR A 127 12.94 -0.09 17.04
CA THR A 127 12.78 0.26 18.46
C THR A 127 13.28 -0.88 19.34
N GLN A 128 12.96 -2.13 18.98
CA GLN A 128 13.20 -3.28 19.84
C GLN A 128 14.35 -4.19 19.40
N VAL A 129 14.61 -4.32 18.09
CA VAL A 129 15.57 -5.28 17.53
C VAL A 129 16.91 -4.63 17.20
N GLU A 130 16.91 -3.56 16.42
CA GLU A 130 18.12 -2.86 15.96
C GLU A 130 17.95 -1.33 16.07
N PRO A 131 17.79 -0.77 17.29
CA PRO A 131 17.44 0.64 17.48
C PRO A 131 18.45 1.63 16.91
N GLU A 132 19.71 1.23 16.76
CA GLU A 132 20.79 2.03 16.19
C GLU A 132 20.72 2.15 14.65
N LYS A 133 19.83 1.41 13.99
CA LYS A 133 19.77 1.30 12.52
C LYS A 133 18.63 2.06 11.86
N ARG A 134 17.91 2.92 12.59
CA ARG A 134 16.86 3.79 12.02
C ARG A 134 17.36 4.54 10.78
N TRP A 135 16.60 4.44 9.70
CA TRP A 135 16.86 5.13 8.42
C TRP A 135 18.23 4.83 7.80
N THR A 136 18.83 3.69 8.12
CA THR A 136 20.13 3.31 7.55
C THR A 136 19.99 2.51 6.25
N ASN A 137 18.84 1.86 6.02
CA ASN A 137 18.56 1.09 4.82
C ASN A 137 17.08 1.18 4.41
N LEU A 138 16.69 2.33 3.87
CA LEU A 138 15.39 2.58 3.27
C LEU A 138 15.10 1.67 2.08
N ARG A 139 16.15 1.20 1.38
CA ARG A 139 16.00 0.29 0.22
C ARG A 139 15.36 -1.05 0.61
N ASP A 140 15.79 -1.64 1.72
CA ASP A 140 15.45 -3.04 2.04
C ASP A 140 14.64 -3.22 3.33
N TYR A 141 14.61 -2.26 4.25
CA TYR A 141 14.05 -2.46 5.60
C TYR A 141 12.68 -1.82 5.89
N HIS A 142 11.96 -1.35 4.86
CA HIS A 142 10.51 -1.13 4.93
C HIS A 142 10.00 -0.16 6.02
N GLU A 143 10.84 0.68 6.64
CA GLU A 143 10.40 1.63 7.69
C GLU A 143 9.28 2.55 7.21
N LEU A 144 9.42 3.12 6.01
CA LEU A 144 8.41 3.98 5.39
C LEU A 144 7.20 3.18 4.89
N TYR A 145 7.38 1.93 4.46
CA TYR A 145 6.27 1.04 4.08
C TYR A 145 5.37 0.72 5.29
N CYS A 146 5.98 0.39 6.43
CA CYS A 146 5.24 0.22 7.68
C CYS A 146 4.53 1.50 8.10
N ALA A 147 5.19 2.66 7.95
CA ALA A 147 4.58 3.95 8.26
C ALA A 147 3.34 4.22 7.38
N GLY A 148 3.39 3.90 6.09
CA GLY A 148 2.26 4.08 5.20
C GLY A 148 1.06 3.22 5.60
N HIS A 149 1.24 1.91 5.81
CA HIS A 149 0.15 1.05 6.26
C HIS A 149 -0.43 1.46 7.62
N LEU A 150 0.41 1.94 8.54
CA LEU A 150 -0.06 2.46 9.82
C LEU A 150 -0.91 3.72 9.64
N ILE A 151 -0.53 4.61 8.71
CA ILE A 151 -1.30 5.80 8.34
C ILE A 151 -2.64 5.40 7.71
N GLU A 152 -2.67 4.44 6.79
CA GLU A 152 -3.92 3.95 6.17
C GLU A 152 -4.88 3.39 7.24
N ALA A 153 -4.37 2.57 8.14
CA ALA A 153 -5.12 2.03 9.27
C ALA A 153 -5.68 3.13 10.18
N ALA A 154 -4.89 4.16 10.46
CA ALA A 154 -5.30 5.30 11.28
C ALA A 154 -6.42 6.11 10.64
N VAL A 155 -6.32 6.36 9.32
CA VAL A 155 -7.34 7.07 8.55
C VAL A 155 -8.65 6.29 8.54
N ALA A 156 -8.60 4.99 8.23
CA ALA A 156 -9.79 4.13 8.24
C ALA A 156 -10.44 4.06 9.62
N HIS A 157 -9.63 3.87 10.67
CA HIS A 157 -10.13 3.80 12.05
C HIS A 157 -10.77 5.11 12.52
N PHE A 158 -10.15 6.24 12.23
CA PHE A 158 -10.70 7.56 12.55
C PHE A 158 -12.02 7.82 11.82
N GLN A 159 -12.11 7.49 10.54
CA GLN A 159 -13.34 7.64 9.76
C GLN A 159 -14.46 6.72 10.26
N ALA A 160 -14.14 5.49 10.67
CA ALA A 160 -15.11 4.51 11.14
C ALA A 160 -15.68 4.82 12.54
N THR A 161 -14.82 5.30 13.45
CA THR A 161 -15.15 5.37 14.89
C THR A 161 -15.13 6.78 15.46
N GLY A 162 -14.49 7.74 14.78
CA GLY A 162 -14.18 9.07 15.31
C GLY A 162 -13.11 9.08 16.40
N LYS A 163 -12.55 7.92 16.81
CA LYS A 163 -11.50 7.85 17.84
C LYS A 163 -10.19 8.40 17.31
N ARG A 164 -9.55 9.24 18.11
CA ARG A 164 -8.37 9.99 17.69
C ARG A 164 -7.02 9.39 18.08
N LYS A 165 -7.01 8.38 18.96
CA LYS A 165 -5.78 7.84 19.56
C LYS A 165 -4.74 7.43 18.51
N LEU A 166 -5.15 6.69 17.49
CA LEU A 166 -4.25 6.23 16.43
C LEU A 166 -3.91 7.35 15.43
N ILE A 167 -4.90 8.14 14.98
CA ILE A 167 -4.65 9.22 14.01
C ILE A 167 -3.73 10.31 14.57
N ASP A 168 -3.88 10.70 15.84
CA ASP A 168 -3.02 11.70 16.47
C ASP A 168 -1.58 11.17 16.62
N ALA A 169 -1.41 9.87 16.90
CA ALA A 169 -0.10 9.22 16.97
C ALA A 169 0.60 9.17 15.60
N VAL A 170 -0.10 8.79 14.53
CA VAL A 170 0.52 8.77 13.20
C VAL A 170 0.77 10.16 12.63
N CYS A 171 0.00 11.18 13.01
CA CYS A 171 0.33 12.57 12.68
C CYS A 171 1.68 12.97 13.28
N HIS A 172 1.94 12.61 14.54
CA HIS A 172 3.24 12.85 15.17
C HIS A 172 4.37 12.10 14.45
N TYR A 173 4.11 10.87 14.01
CA TYR A 173 5.09 10.12 13.21
C TYR A 173 5.31 10.73 11.82
N ALA A 174 4.25 11.15 11.13
CA ALA A 174 4.33 11.82 9.84
C ALA A 174 5.06 13.17 9.94
N ASP A 175 4.87 13.91 11.04
CA ASP A 175 5.62 15.15 11.34
C ASP A 175 7.13 14.86 11.53
N TYR A 176 7.46 13.77 12.20
CA TYR A 176 8.84 13.30 12.34
C TYR A 176 9.46 12.93 10.98
N ILE A 177 8.70 12.22 10.13
CA ILE A 177 9.14 11.84 8.77
C ILE A 177 9.33 13.11 7.92
N ASP A 178 8.41 14.07 7.97
CA ASP A 178 8.53 15.37 7.29
C ASP A 178 9.76 16.16 7.76
N ALA A 179 10.08 16.12 9.05
CA ALA A 179 11.29 16.74 9.60
C ALA A 179 12.58 16.01 9.16
N THR A 180 12.49 14.71 8.86
CA THR A 180 13.64 13.86 8.51
C THR A 180 13.94 13.88 7.02
N PHE A 181 12.92 13.90 6.16
CA PHE A 181 13.05 13.72 4.71
C PHE A 181 12.60 14.96 3.93
N GLY A 182 13.37 15.31 2.90
CA GLY A 182 13.06 16.46 2.05
C GLY A 182 14.30 17.02 1.36
N VAL A 183 14.09 18.15 0.67
CA VAL A 183 15.16 18.84 -0.08
C VAL A 183 15.87 19.92 0.74
N GLU A 184 15.29 20.30 1.88
CA GLU A 184 15.81 21.33 2.77
C GLU A 184 17.14 20.93 3.41
N GLU A 185 17.95 21.93 3.77
CA GLU A 185 19.22 21.72 4.45
C GLU A 185 19.01 20.98 5.78
N GLY A 186 19.83 19.96 6.04
CA GLY A 186 19.74 19.11 7.23
C GLY A 186 18.80 17.91 7.09
N LYS A 187 17.92 17.87 6.09
CA LYS A 187 17.09 16.70 5.81
C LYS A 187 17.79 15.66 4.95
N ARG A 188 17.35 14.41 5.07
CA ARG A 188 17.79 13.30 4.23
C ARG A 188 17.05 13.31 2.90
N ARG A 189 17.79 13.15 1.81
CA ARG A 189 17.23 13.06 0.44
C ARG A 189 16.83 11.62 0.08
N GLY A 190 16.27 10.89 1.04
CA GLY A 190 15.87 9.49 0.90
C GLY A 190 14.43 9.29 0.51
N TYR A 191 14.15 8.11 -0.05
CA TYR A 191 12.83 7.58 -0.37
C TYR A 191 12.84 6.06 -0.12
N CYS A 192 11.66 5.45 0.01
CA CYS A 192 11.53 4.04 0.36
C CYS A 192 11.89 3.12 -0.81
N GLY A 193 12.41 1.94 -0.50
CA GLY A 193 12.54 0.87 -1.49
C GLY A 193 11.22 0.18 -1.80
N HIS A 194 10.25 0.18 -0.87
CA HIS A 194 8.89 -0.33 -1.08
C HIS A 194 7.90 0.82 -0.87
N GLU A 195 7.27 1.23 -1.97
CA GLU A 195 6.27 2.28 -2.09
C GLU A 195 5.01 1.91 -1.34
N GLU A 196 4.44 2.88 -0.61
CA GLU A 196 3.25 2.72 0.24
C GLU A 196 3.00 4.03 1.00
N ILE A 197 4.07 4.67 1.50
CA ILE A 197 3.94 5.92 2.24
C ILE A 197 3.35 7.05 1.38
N GLU A 198 3.62 7.04 0.09
CA GLU A 198 3.22 8.09 -0.84
C GLU A 198 1.68 8.20 -0.93
N LEU A 199 0.98 7.08 -1.13
CA LEU A 199 -0.49 7.06 -1.17
C LEU A 199 -1.10 7.29 0.21
N ALA A 200 -0.47 6.76 1.27
CA ALA A 200 -0.97 6.90 2.63
C ALA A 200 -0.92 8.37 3.12
N LEU A 201 0.14 9.11 2.78
CA LEU A 201 0.26 10.53 3.12
C LEU A 201 -0.82 11.40 2.44
N ILE A 202 -1.27 11.03 1.24
CA ILE A 202 -2.37 11.72 0.56
C ILE A 202 -3.69 11.45 1.29
N LYS A 203 -3.95 10.19 1.71
CA LYS A 203 -5.08 9.86 2.58
C LYS A 203 -5.04 10.64 3.90
N LEU A 204 -3.87 10.77 4.52
CA LEU A 204 -3.70 11.54 5.75
C LEU A 204 -3.97 13.03 5.53
N TYR A 205 -3.47 13.59 4.42
CA TYR A 205 -3.77 14.96 4.01
C TYR A 205 -5.28 15.18 3.88
N HIS A 206 -6.02 14.26 3.28
CA HIS A 206 -7.47 14.42 3.10
C HIS A 206 -8.25 14.53 4.41
N VAL A 207 -7.84 13.82 5.47
CA VAL A 207 -8.55 13.86 6.76
C VAL A 207 -8.03 14.93 7.72
N THR A 208 -6.78 15.38 7.56
CA THR A 208 -6.15 16.39 8.44
C THR A 208 -6.13 17.79 7.84
N HIS A 209 -6.22 17.89 6.51
CA HIS A 209 -5.95 19.09 5.73
C HIS A 209 -4.54 19.69 5.91
N GLU A 210 -3.59 18.91 6.45
CA GLU A 210 -2.20 19.33 6.61
C GLU A 210 -1.44 19.20 5.28
N GLN A 211 -1.16 20.34 4.66
CA GLN A 211 -0.51 20.44 3.36
C GLN A 211 0.93 19.89 3.36
N ARG A 212 1.61 19.81 4.52
CA ARG A 212 2.93 19.17 4.63
C ARG A 212 2.88 17.71 4.19
N TYR A 213 1.81 16.97 4.49
CA TYR A 213 1.70 15.55 4.12
C TYR A 213 1.57 15.36 2.60
N LEU A 214 0.79 16.21 1.92
CA LEU A 214 0.70 16.19 0.45
C LEU A 214 2.06 16.53 -0.20
N ARG A 215 2.77 17.55 0.31
CA ARG A 215 4.11 17.91 -0.19
C ARG A 215 5.15 16.81 0.08
N LEU A 216 5.06 16.12 1.21
CA LEU A 216 5.94 15.01 1.53
C LEU A 216 5.71 13.82 0.61
N SER A 217 4.44 13.49 0.30
CA SER A 217 4.10 12.50 -0.73
C SER A 217 4.69 12.87 -2.10
N GLN A 218 4.48 14.13 -2.53
CA GLN A 218 5.06 14.64 -3.77
C GLN A 218 6.58 14.52 -3.77
N TYR A 219 7.25 14.85 -2.67
CA TYR A 219 8.70 14.70 -2.53
C TYR A 219 9.15 13.25 -2.75
N PHE A 220 8.50 12.27 -2.13
CA PHE A 220 8.90 10.86 -2.26
C PHE A 220 8.76 10.35 -3.70
N VAL A 221 7.65 10.68 -4.37
CA VAL A 221 7.43 10.34 -5.78
C VAL A 221 8.46 11.01 -6.68
N GLU A 222 8.70 12.31 -6.50
CA GLU A 222 9.60 13.09 -7.35
C GLU A 222 11.09 12.81 -7.08
N ALA A 223 11.46 12.42 -5.87
CA ALA A 223 12.85 12.09 -5.53
C ALA A 223 13.30 10.76 -6.15
N ARG A 224 12.35 9.84 -6.38
CA ARG A 224 12.60 8.49 -6.87
C ARG A 224 13.33 8.50 -8.21
N GLY A 225 14.42 7.73 -8.28
CA GLY A 225 15.21 7.54 -9.50
C GLY A 225 16.00 8.74 -10.03
N LYS A 226 16.00 9.88 -9.33
CA LYS A 226 16.84 11.05 -9.70
C LYS A 226 18.33 10.71 -9.66
N ARG A 227 19.08 11.29 -10.61
CA ARG A 227 20.54 11.14 -10.78
C ARG A 227 21.16 12.46 -11.27
N PRO A 228 22.49 12.65 -11.12
CA PRO A 228 23.38 12.02 -10.13
C PRO A 228 23.42 12.82 -8.80
N PRO A 229 23.67 12.17 -7.64
CA PRO A 229 23.81 10.72 -7.44
C PRO A 229 22.44 10.02 -7.29
N HIS A 230 22.40 8.71 -7.49
CA HIS A 230 21.22 7.89 -7.13
C HIS A 230 21.21 7.65 -5.62
N TYR A 231 20.06 7.84 -4.96
CA TYR A 231 19.99 7.79 -3.50
C TYR A 231 20.46 6.44 -2.92
N PHE A 232 20.01 5.31 -3.49
CA PHE A 232 20.42 3.99 -2.99
C PHE A 232 21.89 3.66 -3.25
N ASP A 233 22.56 4.34 -4.20
CA ASP A 233 24.01 4.21 -4.34
C ASP A 233 24.71 4.85 -3.14
N VAL A 234 24.31 6.09 -2.81
CA VAL A 234 24.84 6.84 -1.65
C VAL A 234 24.58 6.10 -0.35
N GLU A 235 23.37 5.54 -0.18
CA GLU A 235 22.99 4.81 1.01
C GLU A 235 23.79 3.51 1.18
N ALA A 236 24.00 2.76 0.09
CA ALA A 236 24.84 1.55 0.10
C ALA A 236 26.30 1.88 0.45
N GLU A 237 26.87 2.94 -0.14
CA GLU A 237 28.22 3.40 0.17
C GLU A 237 28.37 3.77 1.66
N GLN A 238 27.38 4.45 2.25
CA GLN A 238 27.37 4.79 3.68
C GLN A 238 27.36 3.55 4.58
N ARG A 239 26.77 2.44 4.13
CA ARG A 239 26.80 1.14 4.82
C ARG A 239 28.05 0.31 4.51
N GLY A 240 28.90 0.76 3.59
CA GLY A 240 30.05 -0.01 3.11
C GLY A 240 29.68 -1.21 2.22
N GLU A 241 28.47 -1.21 1.66
CA GLU A 241 28.00 -2.20 0.70
C GLU A 241 28.51 -1.88 -0.71
N LYS A 242 28.80 -2.90 -1.52
CA LYS A 242 29.06 -2.69 -2.94
C LYS A 242 27.74 -2.69 -3.69
N LEU A 243 27.61 -1.85 -4.72
CA LEU A 243 26.42 -1.82 -5.57
C LEU A 243 26.12 -3.19 -6.22
N ALA A 244 27.17 -3.97 -6.53
CA ALA A 244 27.06 -5.32 -7.06
C ALA A 244 26.47 -6.34 -6.07
N ASP A 245 26.41 -6.01 -4.77
CA ASP A 245 25.81 -6.85 -3.74
C ASP A 245 24.29 -6.60 -3.62
N PHE A 246 23.74 -5.65 -4.38
CA PHE A 246 22.29 -5.45 -4.42
C PHE A 246 21.62 -6.68 -5.02
N TRP A 247 20.92 -7.43 -4.16
CA TRP A 247 20.34 -8.73 -4.47
C TRP A 247 19.41 -8.72 -5.68
N ALA A 248 18.64 -7.63 -5.88
CA ALA A 248 17.71 -7.53 -7.01
C ALA A 248 18.42 -7.18 -8.33
N SER A 249 19.70 -6.79 -8.27
CA SER A 249 20.58 -6.46 -9.41
C SER A 249 20.14 -5.31 -10.32
N THR A 250 18.92 -4.79 -10.16
CA THR A 250 18.36 -3.68 -10.94
C THR A 250 17.46 -2.78 -10.08
N TYR A 251 17.50 -1.48 -10.36
CA TYR A 251 16.62 -0.48 -9.76
C TYR A 251 15.21 -0.46 -10.37
N GLU A 252 14.95 -1.27 -11.39
CA GLU A 252 13.57 -1.52 -11.84
C GLU A 252 12.76 -2.17 -10.74
N TYR A 253 13.38 -3.03 -9.92
CA TYR A 253 12.73 -3.77 -8.83
C TYR A 253 11.89 -2.89 -7.89
N ASN A 254 12.35 -1.66 -7.64
CA ASN A 254 11.74 -0.65 -6.78
C ASN A 254 11.45 0.66 -7.52
N GLN A 255 11.22 0.55 -8.83
CA GLN A 255 10.78 1.64 -9.71
C GLN A 255 11.66 2.91 -9.57
N SER A 256 12.95 2.74 -9.30
CA SER A 256 13.94 3.83 -9.11
C SER A 256 15.02 3.85 -10.19
N HIS A 257 14.90 3.01 -11.22
CA HIS A 257 15.82 3.03 -12.36
C HIS A 257 15.88 4.39 -13.08
N MET A 258 14.79 5.16 -13.08
CA MET A 258 14.71 6.51 -13.65
C MET A 258 13.66 7.38 -12.92
N PRO A 259 13.70 8.72 -13.08
CA PRO A 259 12.66 9.61 -12.56
C PRO A 259 11.27 9.22 -13.01
N ILE A 260 10.26 9.43 -12.16
CA ILE A 260 8.89 8.93 -12.39
C ILE A 260 8.33 9.31 -13.77
N ARG A 261 8.57 10.55 -14.20
CA ARG A 261 8.08 11.13 -15.48
C ARG A 261 8.80 10.63 -16.72
N GLU A 262 9.88 9.87 -16.52
CA GLU A 262 10.64 9.24 -17.61
C GLU A 262 10.27 7.76 -17.75
N GLN A 263 9.47 7.20 -16.82
CA GLN A 263 9.03 5.81 -16.87
C GLN A 263 7.84 5.65 -17.82
N HIS A 264 8.00 4.78 -18.83
CA HIS A 264 6.95 4.45 -19.80
C HIS A 264 6.62 2.94 -19.83
N GLU A 265 7.31 2.13 -19.02
CA GLU A 265 7.13 0.68 -18.97
C GLU A 265 6.88 0.20 -17.54
N MET A 266 5.94 -0.74 -17.40
CA MET A 266 5.64 -1.41 -16.13
C MET A 266 6.67 -2.50 -15.82
N VAL A 267 7.55 -2.23 -14.84
CA VAL A 267 8.73 -3.05 -14.50
C VAL A 267 8.87 -3.32 -13.00
N GLY A 268 9.71 -4.29 -12.64
CA GLY A 268 10.07 -4.60 -11.26
C GLY A 268 9.01 -5.35 -10.48
N HIS A 269 9.05 -5.23 -9.15
CA HIS A 269 8.10 -5.89 -8.24
C HIS A 269 6.68 -5.36 -8.46
N ALA A 270 5.70 -6.27 -8.57
CA ALA A 270 4.36 -5.88 -8.99
C ALA A 270 3.63 -5.00 -7.97
N VAL A 271 3.64 -5.36 -6.68
CA VAL A 271 2.99 -4.57 -5.60
C VAL A 271 3.57 -3.17 -5.49
N ARG A 272 4.90 -3.07 -5.38
CA ARG A 272 5.65 -1.80 -5.35
C ARG A 272 5.21 -0.84 -6.46
N ALA A 273 5.15 -1.35 -7.69
CA ALA A 273 4.68 -0.56 -8.82
C ALA A 273 3.22 -0.12 -8.66
N MET A 274 2.29 -1.02 -8.31
CA MET A 274 0.88 -0.66 -8.16
C MET A 274 0.65 0.40 -7.06
N TYR A 275 1.37 0.31 -5.94
CA TYR A 275 1.28 1.26 -4.84
C TYR A 275 1.87 2.61 -5.24
N LEU A 276 3.04 2.62 -5.90
CA LEU A 276 3.62 3.84 -6.46
C LEU A 276 2.65 4.55 -7.40
N PHE A 277 2.13 3.84 -8.41
CA PHE A 277 1.28 4.47 -9.43
C PHE A 277 -0.10 4.85 -8.90
N SER A 278 -0.57 4.21 -7.82
CA SER A 278 -1.70 4.71 -7.04
C SER A 278 -1.42 6.11 -6.50
N ALA A 279 -0.27 6.33 -5.87
CA ALA A 279 0.11 7.65 -5.39
C ALA A 279 0.30 8.68 -6.53
N VAL A 280 0.92 8.26 -7.64
CA VAL A 280 1.12 9.14 -8.82
C VAL A 280 -0.21 9.62 -9.40
N ALA A 281 -1.19 8.72 -9.55
CA ALA A 281 -2.52 9.07 -10.04
C ALA A 281 -3.24 10.06 -9.09
N GLU A 282 -3.12 9.86 -7.77
CA GLU A 282 -3.69 10.80 -6.80
C GLU A 282 -2.98 12.15 -6.82
N LEU A 283 -1.65 12.20 -6.93
CA LEU A 283 -0.90 13.46 -7.06
C LEU A 283 -1.23 14.21 -8.34
N ALA A 284 -1.39 13.51 -9.47
CA ALA A 284 -1.86 14.12 -10.72
C ALA A 284 -3.19 14.85 -10.51
N ARG A 285 -4.10 14.24 -9.75
CA ARG A 285 -5.39 14.84 -9.39
C ARG A 285 -5.25 16.03 -8.44
N GLU A 286 -4.56 15.86 -7.31
CA GLU A 286 -4.44 16.86 -6.25
C GLU A 286 -3.67 18.11 -6.71
N LEU A 287 -2.66 17.92 -7.54
CA LEU A 287 -1.79 18.98 -8.03
C LEU A 287 -2.25 19.56 -9.37
N ASN A 288 -3.24 18.96 -10.03
CA ASN A 288 -3.62 19.25 -11.42
C ASN A 288 -2.42 19.11 -12.37
N ASP A 289 -1.63 18.06 -12.20
CA ASP A 289 -0.39 17.84 -12.96
C ASP A 289 -0.64 16.87 -14.12
N GLU A 290 -0.82 17.44 -15.31
CA GLU A 290 -1.10 16.68 -16.53
C GLU A 290 0.03 15.71 -16.89
N SER A 291 1.29 16.07 -16.67
CA SER A 291 2.42 15.19 -16.99
C SER A 291 2.55 13.97 -16.06
N LEU A 292 2.06 14.04 -14.81
CA LEU A 292 1.91 12.83 -13.98
C LEU A 292 0.78 11.94 -14.48
N TYR A 293 -0.30 12.54 -15.00
CA TYR A 293 -1.39 11.79 -15.61
C TYR A 293 -0.94 11.07 -16.89
N GLU A 294 -0.22 11.75 -17.78
CA GLU A 294 0.40 11.14 -18.97
C GLU A 294 1.30 9.96 -18.60
N THR A 295 2.12 10.11 -17.57
CA THR A 295 2.95 9.01 -17.03
C THR A 295 2.09 7.81 -16.61
N CYS A 296 0.99 8.05 -15.88
CA CYS A 296 0.06 6.99 -15.52
C CYS A 296 -0.58 6.32 -16.74
N GLN A 297 -0.92 7.07 -17.78
CA GLN A 297 -1.51 6.52 -19.00
C GLN A 297 -0.54 5.61 -19.74
N ASP A 298 0.71 6.04 -19.94
CA ASP A 298 1.74 5.24 -20.61
C ASP A 298 1.99 3.91 -19.88
N ILE A 299 2.16 3.99 -18.56
CA ILE A 299 2.41 2.83 -17.71
C ILE A 299 1.19 1.89 -17.68
N TRP A 300 -0.03 2.45 -17.63
CA TRP A 300 -1.26 1.65 -17.67
C TRP A 300 -1.42 0.95 -19.02
N GLU A 301 -1.22 1.65 -20.13
CA GLU A 301 -1.31 1.07 -21.47
C GLU A 301 -0.26 -0.04 -21.64
N HIS A 302 0.96 0.18 -21.16
CA HIS A 302 2.02 -0.83 -21.20
C HIS A 302 1.68 -2.08 -20.40
N LEU A 303 1.18 -1.95 -19.16
CA LEU A 303 0.75 -3.09 -18.34
C LEU A 303 -0.34 -3.89 -19.07
N ASN A 304 -1.41 -3.22 -19.49
CA ASN A 304 -2.61 -3.87 -20.00
C ASN A 304 -2.42 -4.51 -21.37
N SER A 305 -1.57 -3.93 -22.22
CA SER A 305 -1.31 -4.46 -23.56
C SER A 305 -0.26 -5.58 -23.57
N ARG A 306 0.61 -5.68 -22.55
CA ARG A 306 1.80 -6.57 -22.63
C ARG A 306 2.05 -7.47 -21.43
N ARG A 307 1.66 -7.09 -20.21
CA ARG A 307 2.15 -7.73 -18.97
C ARG A 307 1.07 -8.04 -17.93
N LEU A 308 -0.20 -8.02 -18.32
CA LEU A 308 -1.33 -8.39 -17.46
C LEU A 308 -1.91 -9.76 -17.85
N TYR A 309 -2.10 -10.63 -16.87
CA TYR A 309 -2.76 -11.92 -17.10
C TYR A 309 -4.27 -11.73 -17.35
N ILE A 310 -4.89 -12.70 -18.02
CA ILE A 310 -6.34 -12.70 -18.29
C ILE A 310 -7.21 -12.67 -17.02
N THR A 311 -6.64 -12.96 -15.85
CA THR A 311 -7.29 -12.87 -14.54
C THR A 311 -7.12 -11.51 -13.85
N GLY A 312 -6.46 -10.53 -14.48
CA GLY A 312 -6.03 -9.31 -13.82
C GLY A 312 -4.88 -9.52 -12.81
N GLY A 313 -4.27 -10.71 -12.79
CA GLY A 313 -3.04 -10.95 -12.04
C GLY A 313 -1.84 -10.25 -12.69
N ALA A 314 -0.88 -9.81 -11.88
CA ALA A 314 0.34 -9.14 -12.30
C ALA A 314 1.58 -9.76 -11.66
N GLY A 315 2.67 -9.86 -12.43
CA GLY A 315 3.92 -10.50 -12.01
C GLY A 315 4.06 -11.93 -12.55
N SER A 316 5.04 -12.14 -13.42
CA SER A 316 5.28 -13.38 -14.15
C SER A 316 6.38 -14.25 -13.54
N SER A 317 7.10 -13.76 -12.52
CA SER A 317 8.27 -14.41 -11.95
C SER A 317 8.28 -14.37 -10.43
N GLU A 318 8.60 -15.52 -9.82
CA GLU A 318 8.86 -15.65 -8.38
C GLU A 318 10.15 -14.92 -7.95
N GLY A 319 11.16 -14.84 -8.84
CA GLY A 319 12.48 -14.33 -8.46
C GLY A 319 12.51 -12.83 -8.11
N ASN A 320 11.58 -12.05 -8.65
CA ASN A 320 11.41 -10.63 -8.36
C ASN A 320 9.97 -10.27 -7.96
N GLU A 321 9.10 -11.28 -7.83
CA GLU A 321 7.69 -11.12 -7.46
C GLU A 321 6.97 -10.13 -8.40
N GLY A 322 7.36 -10.14 -9.67
CA GLY A 322 7.23 -8.98 -10.52
C GLY A 322 7.27 -9.27 -12.01
N PHE A 323 7.41 -8.20 -12.77
CA PHE A 323 7.39 -8.22 -14.22
C PHE A 323 8.74 -8.69 -14.79
N THR A 324 8.68 -9.35 -15.94
CA THR A 324 9.86 -9.81 -16.68
C THR A 324 9.99 -9.03 -17.99
N SER A 325 9.51 -9.59 -19.09
CA SER A 325 9.56 -9.00 -20.43
C SER A 325 8.18 -8.95 -21.06
N ASP A 326 8.03 -8.16 -22.11
CA ASP A 326 6.74 -8.01 -22.79
C ASP A 326 6.22 -9.34 -23.32
N TYR A 327 4.93 -9.58 -23.08
CA TYR A 327 4.21 -10.80 -23.47
C TYR A 327 4.70 -12.09 -22.79
N ASP A 328 5.60 -12.00 -21.81
CA ASP A 328 6.02 -13.14 -20.98
C ASP A 328 4.99 -13.41 -19.88
N LEU A 329 3.96 -14.18 -20.23
CA LEU A 329 2.82 -14.52 -19.36
C LEU A 329 2.66 -16.06 -19.22
N PRO A 330 3.65 -16.76 -18.62
CA PRO A 330 3.57 -18.21 -18.43
C PRO A 330 2.52 -18.60 -17.38
N ASN A 331 1.63 -19.55 -17.71
CA ASN A 331 0.53 -19.90 -16.82
C ASN A 331 0.97 -20.63 -15.54
N SER A 332 1.91 -21.57 -15.65
CA SER A 332 2.30 -22.45 -14.54
C SER A 332 3.26 -21.79 -13.54
N SER A 333 4.07 -20.83 -14.00
CA SER A 333 5.04 -20.10 -13.17
C SER A 333 4.61 -18.66 -12.88
N ALA A 334 3.38 -18.29 -13.23
CA ALA A 334 2.81 -16.98 -12.89
C ALA A 334 2.91 -16.75 -11.38
N TYR A 335 3.52 -15.65 -10.98
CA TYR A 335 3.54 -15.25 -9.57
C TYR A 335 2.17 -14.71 -9.17
N ALA A 336 1.68 -13.72 -9.93
CA ALA A 336 0.33 -13.17 -9.83
C ALA A 336 -0.11 -13.00 -8.36
N GLU A 337 0.67 -12.22 -7.60
CA GLU A 337 0.46 -12.08 -6.17
C GLU A 337 -0.92 -11.48 -5.87
N THR A 338 -1.60 -11.98 -4.83
CA THR A 338 -2.89 -11.42 -4.38
C THR A 338 -2.78 -9.91 -4.08
N CYS A 339 -1.70 -9.47 -3.41
CA CYS A 339 -1.45 -8.03 -3.16
C CYS A 339 -1.32 -7.22 -4.45
N ALA A 340 -0.74 -7.80 -5.51
CA ALA A 340 -0.58 -7.08 -6.78
C ALA A 340 -1.94 -6.88 -7.48
N ALA A 341 -2.85 -7.85 -7.39
CA ALA A 341 -4.21 -7.70 -7.89
C ALA A 341 -5.00 -6.65 -7.08
N ILE A 342 -4.83 -6.60 -5.76
CA ILE A 342 -5.42 -5.56 -4.90
C ILE A 342 -4.87 -4.17 -5.27
N GLY A 343 -3.54 -4.06 -5.44
CA GLY A 343 -2.91 -2.83 -5.90
C GLY A 343 -3.42 -2.37 -7.27
N LEU A 344 -3.67 -3.30 -8.19
CA LEU A 344 -4.26 -2.97 -9.50
C LEU A 344 -5.70 -2.42 -9.35
N VAL A 345 -6.50 -2.97 -8.44
CA VAL A 345 -7.83 -2.42 -8.11
C VAL A 345 -7.68 -1.01 -7.52
N MET A 346 -6.78 -0.81 -6.57
CA MET A 346 -6.51 0.50 -5.96
C MET A 346 -6.10 1.55 -6.99
N TRP A 347 -5.20 1.19 -7.91
CA TRP A 347 -4.71 2.09 -8.94
C TRP A 347 -5.79 2.38 -9.99
N SER A 348 -6.48 1.35 -10.48
CA SER A 348 -7.57 1.51 -11.46
C SER A 348 -8.71 2.37 -10.93
N GLN A 349 -9.05 2.24 -9.64
CA GLN A 349 -10.02 3.10 -8.97
C GLN A 349 -9.62 4.59 -9.00
N ARG A 350 -8.32 4.88 -8.87
CA ARG A 350 -7.79 6.25 -8.89
C ARG A 350 -7.73 6.82 -10.29
N LEU A 351 -7.35 6.01 -11.28
CA LEU A 351 -7.42 6.41 -12.69
C LEU A 351 -8.86 6.73 -13.10
N LEU A 352 -9.83 5.92 -12.69
CA LEU A 352 -11.26 6.18 -12.93
C LEU A 352 -11.77 7.47 -12.27
N GLN A 353 -11.16 7.87 -11.13
CA GLN A 353 -11.48 9.13 -10.47
C GLN A 353 -10.82 10.35 -11.14
N LEU A 354 -9.65 10.14 -11.72
CA LEU A 354 -8.90 11.14 -12.45
C LEU A 354 -9.50 11.41 -13.83
N ASP A 355 -9.92 10.33 -14.52
CA ASP A 355 -10.56 10.35 -15.83
C ASP A 355 -11.62 9.22 -15.94
N ALA A 356 -12.82 9.59 -16.36
CA ALA A 356 -13.99 8.71 -16.37
C ALA A 356 -14.02 7.74 -17.57
N ASP A 357 -12.87 7.11 -17.88
CA ASP A 357 -12.76 6.08 -18.90
C ASP A 357 -13.13 4.70 -18.33
N HIS A 358 -14.16 4.08 -18.92
CA HIS A 358 -14.63 2.74 -18.58
C HIS A 358 -13.53 1.68 -18.59
N ARG A 359 -12.47 1.82 -19.40
CA ARG A 359 -11.38 0.83 -19.47
C ARG A 359 -10.72 0.61 -18.12
N TYR A 360 -10.63 1.64 -17.27
CA TYR A 360 -10.14 1.50 -15.90
C TYR A 360 -11.09 0.66 -15.05
N ALA A 361 -12.40 0.84 -15.21
CA ALA A 361 -13.41 0.05 -14.52
C ALA A 361 -13.42 -1.43 -14.97
N ASP A 362 -13.21 -1.69 -16.26
CA ASP A 362 -13.14 -3.05 -16.80
C ASP A 362 -11.95 -3.83 -16.21
N VAL A 363 -10.78 -3.20 -16.14
CA VAL A 363 -9.58 -3.80 -15.52
C VAL A 363 -9.76 -3.98 -14.00
N MET A 364 -10.38 -3.00 -13.35
CA MET A 364 -10.74 -3.10 -11.94
C MET A 364 -11.68 -4.27 -11.67
N GLU A 365 -12.72 -4.46 -12.49
CA GLU A 365 -13.65 -5.59 -12.39
C GLU A 365 -12.92 -6.92 -12.64
N GLN A 366 -12.10 -6.99 -13.69
CA GLN A 366 -11.32 -8.17 -14.05
C GLN A 366 -10.43 -8.62 -12.88
N ALA A 367 -9.66 -7.71 -12.30
CA ALA A 367 -8.81 -8.00 -11.15
C ALA A 367 -9.63 -8.37 -9.92
N LEU A 368 -10.68 -7.61 -9.61
CA LEU A 368 -11.51 -7.82 -8.43
C LEU A 368 -12.20 -9.19 -8.45
N TYR A 369 -12.84 -9.56 -9.57
CA TYR A 369 -13.61 -10.81 -9.65
C TYR A 369 -12.77 -12.06 -9.89
N ASN A 370 -11.49 -11.91 -10.25
CA ASN A 370 -10.60 -13.03 -10.55
C ASN A 370 -9.36 -13.02 -9.66
N GLY A 371 -8.34 -12.19 -9.96
CA GLY A 371 -7.05 -12.21 -9.26
C GLY A 371 -7.11 -11.89 -7.77
N VAL A 372 -8.01 -11.00 -7.34
CA VAL A 372 -8.23 -10.69 -5.91
C VAL A 372 -9.01 -11.83 -5.25
N LEU A 373 -10.18 -12.18 -5.78
CA LEU A 373 -11.05 -13.20 -5.17
C LEU A 373 -10.43 -14.60 -5.15
N SER A 374 -9.52 -14.95 -6.07
CA SER A 374 -8.79 -16.22 -5.98
C SER A 374 -7.88 -16.26 -4.75
N GLY A 375 -7.45 -15.10 -4.24
CA GLY A 375 -6.59 -14.95 -3.08
C GLY A 375 -7.15 -15.51 -1.77
N ALA A 376 -8.47 -15.65 -1.61
CA ALA A 376 -9.09 -16.18 -0.39
C ALA A 376 -10.01 -17.38 -0.67
N SER A 377 -10.10 -18.32 0.28
CA SER A 377 -11.05 -19.44 0.22
C SER A 377 -12.48 -18.94 0.38
N HIS A 378 -13.44 -19.79 -0.02
CA HIS A 378 -14.85 -19.41 0.07
C HIS A 378 -15.30 -19.17 1.52
N ASP A 379 -14.71 -19.89 2.48
CA ASP A 379 -14.94 -19.73 3.92
C ASP A 379 -14.09 -18.63 4.58
N GLY A 380 -13.22 -17.96 3.81
CA GLY A 380 -12.40 -16.83 4.27
C GLY A 380 -11.27 -17.17 5.25
N THR A 381 -10.88 -18.45 5.41
CA THR A 381 -9.88 -18.88 6.42
C THR A 381 -8.54 -19.36 5.87
N SER A 382 -8.40 -19.45 4.54
CA SER A 382 -7.15 -19.82 3.88
C SER A 382 -6.93 -18.95 2.65
N PHE A 383 -5.66 -18.74 2.32
CA PHE A 383 -5.24 -17.71 1.38
C PHE A 383 -4.23 -18.23 0.37
N PHE A 384 -4.19 -17.61 -0.80
CA PHE A 384 -3.08 -17.70 -1.73
C PHE A 384 -2.20 -16.46 -1.59
N TYR A 385 -0.90 -16.70 -1.58
CA TYR A 385 0.09 -15.68 -1.92
C TYR A 385 0.16 -15.54 -3.44
N VAL A 386 0.44 -16.67 -4.11
CA VAL A 386 0.63 -16.83 -5.55
C VAL A 386 -0.65 -17.37 -6.20
N ASN A 387 -1.10 -16.79 -7.32
CA ASN A 387 -2.32 -17.19 -8.04
C ASN A 387 -2.01 -17.68 -9.48
N PRO A 388 -1.45 -18.89 -9.67
CA PRO A 388 -1.07 -19.38 -10.99
C PRO A 388 -2.30 -19.73 -11.85
N LEU A 389 -2.12 -19.71 -13.18
CA LEU A 389 -3.17 -20.02 -14.15
C LEU A 389 -3.16 -21.50 -14.60
N GLU A 390 -2.10 -22.24 -14.25
CA GLU A 390 -2.00 -23.69 -14.45
C GLU A 390 -1.44 -24.34 -13.18
N SER A 391 -2.06 -25.44 -12.72
CA SER A 391 -1.62 -26.17 -11.52
C SER A 391 -1.71 -27.67 -11.73
N TYR A 392 -0.66 -28.40 -11.33
CA TYR A 392 -0.61 -29.86 -11.33
C TYR A 392 -1.14 -30.49 -10.03
N GLY A 393 -1.85 -29.71 -9.19
CA GLY A 393 -2.48 -30.17 -7.96
C GLY A 393 -1.60 -30.08 -6.70
N THR A 394 -0.45 -29.42 -6.78
CA THR A 394 0.51 -29.25 -5.67
C THR A 394 0.42 -27.89 -4.96
N HIS A 395 -0.34 -26.94 -5.51
CA HIS A 395 -0.51 -25.59 -4.96
C HIS A 395 -1.92 -25.43 -4.39
N HIS A 396 -2.00 -25.25 -3.07
CA HIS A 396 -3.25 -25.08 -2.33
C HIS A 396 -3.14 -23.90 -1.38
N ARG A 397 -4.28 -23.28 -1.07
CA ARG A 397 -4.33 -22.17 -0.10
C ARG A 397 -3.78 -22.62 1.25
N GLN A 398 -3.13 -21.70 1.94
CA GLN A 398 -2.55 -21.90 3.26
C GLN A 398 -3.32 -21.07 4.30
N LEU A 399 -3.35 -21.52 5.55
CA LEU A 399 -3.98 -20.74 6.62
C LEU A 399 -3.23 -19.43 6.89
N TRP A 400 -1.90 -19.48 6.76
CA TRP A 400 -1.03 -18.36 7.07
C TRP A 400 0.33 -18.52 6.38
N PHE A 401 1.13 -17.46 6.37
CA PHE A 401 2.45 -17.42 5.73
C PHE A 401 3.48 -16.76 6.65
N LYS A 402 4.75 -17.13 6.49
CA LYS A 402 5.86 -16.44 7.19
C LYS A 402 5.94 -14.96 6.81
N CYS A 403 5.77 -14.66 5.52
CA CYS A 403 5.53 -13.31 5.01
C CYS A 403 4.03 -13.20 4.75
N ALA A 404 3.29 -12.65 5.71
CA ALA A 404 1.84 -12.59 5.66
C ALA A 404 1.33 -11.29 5.01
N CYS A 405 1.94 -10.83 3.90
CA CYS A 405 1.48 -9.61 3.24
C CYS A 405 0.05 -9.76 2.68
N CYS A 406 -0.27 -10.91 2.07
CA CYS A 406 -1.53 -11.16 1.38
C CYS A 406 -2.75 -11.32 2.31
N PRO A 407 -2.72 -12.15 3.38
CA PRO A 407 -3.93 -12.40 4.19
C PRO A 407 -4.57 -11.16 4.85
N PRO A 408 -3.85 -10.20 5.44
CA PRO A 408 -4.45 -8.98 5.97
C PRO A 408 -4.71 -7.91 4.90
N ASN A 409 -4.25 -8.11 3.65
CA ASN A 409 -4.53 -7.20 2.54
C ASN A 409 -5.87 -7.51 1.85
N ILE A 410 -6.26 -8.79 1.80
CA ILE A 410 -7.57 -9.24 1.29
C ILE A 410 -8.70 -8.89 2.26
#